data_AF-A0A6C0C600-F1
#
_entry.id   AF-A0A6C0C600-F1
#
_cell.length_a   1.000
_cell.length_b   1.000
_cell.length_c   1.000
_cell.angle_alpha   90.00
_cell.angle_beta   90.00
_cell.angle_gamma   90.00
#
_symmetry.space_group_name_H-M   'P 1'
#
loop_
_entity.id
_entity.type
_entity.pdbx_description
1 polymer ?
#
loop_
_entity_poly.entity_id
_entity_poly.type
_entity_poly.pdbx_seq_one_letter_code
_entity_poly.pdbx_strand_id
1 'polypeptide(L)'
;MKSVNKNIFMGFLAGTGGFLTAYILLGLFTALFFGIGYYIINKYNKKGTKLLREIQPMQYLGLVLCIIGVLPYIQYFFMGFLGEAGATLFDEMF
;
A
#
# COMPACT_ATOMS: atom_id res chain seq x y z
N MET A 1 -10.07 -42.90 -3.23
CA MET A 1 -10.83 -41.67 -2.89
C MET A 1 -10.30 -40.89 -1.68
N LYS A 2 -9.77 -41.50 -0.61
CA LYS A 2 -9.22 -40.75 0.55
C LYS A 2 -7.99 -39.87 0.23
N SER A 3 -7.13 -40.26 -0.71
CA SER A 3 -5.90 -39.52 -1.06
C SER A 3 -6.17 -38.22 -1.83
N VAL A 4 -7.12 -38.23 -2.77
CA VAL A 4 -7.47 -37.03 -3.57
C VAL A 4 -8.06 -35.94 -2.68
N ASN A 5 -8.99 -36.29 -1.78
CA ASN A 5 -9.57 -35.32 -0.84
C ASN A 5 -8.52 -34.74 0.13
N LYS A 6 -7.56 -35.57 0.57
CA LYS A 6 -6.43 -35.09 1.40
C LYS A 6 -5.54 -34.10 0.64
N ASN A 7 -5.22 -34.39 -0.61
CA ASN A 7 -4.38 -33.51 -1.42
C ASN A 7 -5.07 -32.18 -1.75
N ILE A 8 -6.38 -32.21 -2.03
CA ILE A 8 -7.18 -31.00 -2.24
C ILE A 8 -7.22 -30.15 -0.97
N PHE A 9 -7.48 -30.78 0.19
CA PHE A 9 -7.51 -30.09 1.48
C PHE A 9 -6.15 -29.47 1.84
N MET A 10 -5.05 -30.21 1.63
CA MET A 10 -3.69 -29.67 1.82
C MET A 10 -3.37 -28.53 0.85
N GLY A 11 -3.80 -28.64 -0.41
CA GLY A 11 -3.63 -27.57 -1.39
C GLY A 11 -4.39 -26.30 -1.01
N PHE A 12 -5.62 -26.44 -0.51
CA PHE A 12 -6.40 -25.32 0.01
C PHE A 12 -5.75 -24.67 1.24
N LEU A 13 -5.30 -25.46 2.22
CA LEU A 13 -4.59 -24.96 3.40
C LEU A 13 -3.28 -24.25 3.05
N ALA A 14 -2.49 -24.82 2.13
CA ALA A 14 -1.25 -24.21 1.68
C ALA A 14 -1.52 -22.92 0.90
N GLY A 15 -2.54 -22.91 0.03
CA GLY A 15 -2.93 -21.73 -0.74
C GLY A 15 -3.44 -20.60 0.14
N THR A 16 -4.35 -20.90 1.07
CA THR A 16 -4.87 -19.90 2.03
C THR A 16 -3.80 -19.40 2.99
N GLY A 17 -2.95 -20.29 3.52
CA GLY A 17 -1.84 -19.90 4.40
C GLY A 17 -0.79 -19.04 3.67
N GLY A 18 -0.46 -19.40 2.43
CA GLY A 18 0.45 -18.63 1.58
C GLY A 18 -0.11 -17.25 1.25
N PHE A 19 -1.39 -17.18 0.89
CA PHE A 19 -2.11 -15.92 0.68
C PHE A 19 -2.06 -15.04 1.93
N LEU A 20 -2.47 -15.56 3.08
CA LEU A 20 -2.51 -14.80 4.33
C LEU A 20 -1.12 -14.29 4.74
N THR A 21 -0.09 -15.14 4.59
CA THR A 21 1.30 -14.76 4.85
C THR A 21 1.78 -13.65 3.93
N ALA A 22 1.45 -13.71 2.63
CA ALA A 22 1.79 -12.65 1.68
C ALA A 22 1.18 -11.30 2.09
N TYR A 23 -0.09 -11.28 2.49
CA TYR A 23 -0.74 -10.04 2.97
C TYR A 23 -0.13 -9.50 4.27
N ILE A 24 0.27 -10.37 5.19
CA ILE A 24 0.99 -9.96 6.40
C ILE A 24 2.33 -9.33 6.03
N LEU A 25 3.09 -9.93 5.11
CA LEU A 25 4.37 -9.38 4.65
C LEU A 25 4.19 -8.02 3.96
N LEU A 26 3.16 -7.87 3.13
CA LEU A 26 2.81 -6.59 2.50
C LEU A 26 2.44 -5.52 3.53
N GLY A 27 1.63 -5.89 4.52
CA GLY A 27 1.25 -5.00 5.62
C GLY A 27 2.45 -4.56 6.45
N LEU A 28 3.36 -5.50 6.77
CA LEU A 28 4.61 -5.21 7.50
C LEU A 28 5.54 -4.32 6.69
N PHE A 29 5.73 -4.60 5.40
CA PHE A 29 6.51 -3.76 4.50
C PHE A 29 5.98 -2.32 4.51
N THR A 30 4.67 -2.17 4.31
CA THR A 30 4.00 -0.86 4.29
C THR A 30 4.16 -0.15 5.62
N ALA A 31 3.83 -0.81 6.73
CA ALA A 31 3.91 -0.22 8.07
C ALA A 31 5.33 0.23 8.40
N LEU A 32 6.35 -0.55 8.00
CA LEU A 32 7.74 -0.24 8.27
C LEU A 32 8.22 0.95 7.44
N PHE A 33 8.06 0.91 6.11
CA PHE A 33 8.53 1.99 5.24
C PHE A 33 7.73 3.28 5.44
N PHE A 34 6.40 3.19 5.48
CA PHE A 34 5.55 4.35 5.73
C PHE A 34 5.73 4.90 7.14
N GLY A 35 5.83 4.03 8.15
CA GLY A 35 6.03 4.45 9.54
C GLY A 35 7.36 5.18 9.74
N ILE A 36 8.46 4.65 9.19
CA ILE A 36 9.76 5.32 9.21
C ILE A 36 9.72 6.64 8.44
N GLY A 37 9.12 6.65 7.25
CA GLY A 37 8.95 7.85 6.44
C GLY A 37 8.21 8.95 7.19
N TYR A 38 7.05 8.62 7.75
CA TYR A 38 6.23 9.55 8.54
C TYR A 38 6.96 10.06 9.79
N TYR A 39 7.70 9.18 10.48
CA TYR A 39 8.52 9.58 11.62
C TYR A 39 9.58 10.62 11.23
N ILE A 40 10.28 10.41 10.11
CA ILE A 40 11.28 11.38 9.60
C ILE A 40 10.61 12.70 9.26
N ILE A 41 9.47 12.67 8.55
CA ILE A 41 8.75 13.90 8.19
C ILE A 41 8.38 14.69 9.45
N ASN A 42 7.85 14.03 10.48
CA ASN A 42 7.45 14.69 11.72
C ASN A 42 8.66 15.20 12.52
N LYS A 43 9.73 14.41 12.63
CA LYS A 43 10.95 14.76 13.38
C LYS A 43 11.66 15.99 12.82
N TYR A 44 11.71 16.12 11.50
CA TYR A 44 12.36 17.23 10.81
C TYR A 44 11.36 18.32 10.38
N ASN A 45 10.13 18.31 10.90
CA ASN A 45 9.19 19.38 10.62
C ASN A 45 9.60 20.68 11.33
N LYS A 46 9.49 21.81 10.63
CA LYS A 46 9.81 23.11 11.23
C LYS A 46 8.82 23.42 12.36
N LYS A 47 9.37 23.75 13.54
CA LYS A 47 8.56 24.10 14.73
C LYS A 47 7.62 25.26 14.42
N GLY A 48 6.37 25.17 14.88
CA GLY A 48 5.35 26.20 14.67
C GLY A 48 4.71 26.20 13.27
N THR A 49 5.07 25.25 12.39
CA THR A 49 4.44 25.09 11.08
C THR A 49 3.61 23.80 11.02
N LYS A 50 2.57 23.80 10.19
CA LYS A 50 1.86 22.57 9.86
C LYS A 50 2.78 21.62 9.10
N LEU A 51 2.59 20.33 9.30
CA LEU A 51 3.29 19.26 8.58
C LEU A 51 3.25 19.51 7.07
N LEU A 52 4.40 19.35 6.41
CA LEU A 52 4.58 19.52 4.96
C LEU A 52 4.33 20.94 4.42
N ARG A 53 4.07 21.93 5.27
CA ARG A 53 3.87 23.32 4.83
C ARG A 53 5.18 24.01 4.41
N GLU A 54 6.26 23.70 5.11
CA GLU A 54 7.61 24.17 4.81
C GLU A 54 8.55 22.96 4.75
N ILE A 55 8.69 22.37 3.56
CA ILE A 55 9.43 21.13 3.36
C ILE A 55 10.93 21.37 3.59
N GLN A 56 11.47 20.72 4.61
CA GLN A 56 12.92 20.67 4.85
C GLN A 56 13.59 19.58 4.00
N PRO A 57 14.90 19.73 3.69
CA PRO A 57 15.65 18.75 2.92
C PRO A 57 15.51 17.30 3.41
N MET A 58 15.50 17.09 4.72
CA MET A 58 15.36 15.74 5.30
C MET A 58 13.94 15.16 5.17
N GLN A 59 12.92 16.00 4.99
CA GLN A 59 11.54 15.54 4.81
C GLN A 59 11.33 14.93 3.42
N TYR A 60 12.16 15.26 2.41
CA TYR A 60 12.11 14.57 1.10
C TYR A 60 12.42 13.09 1.22
N LEU A 61 13.40 12.71 2.06
CA LEU A 61 13.69 11.30 2.31
C LEU A 61 12.49 10.59 2.95
N GLY A 62 11.86 11.25 3.92
CA GLY A 62 10.66 10.72 4.56
C GLY A 62 9.50 10.53 3.58
N LEU A 63 9.29 11.48 2.68
CA LEU A 63 8.28 11.40 1.61
C LEU A 63 8.56 10.24 0.65
N VAL A 64 9.81 10.04 0.24
CA VAL A 64 10.21 8.91 -0.61
C VAL A 64 9.92 7.58 0.08
N LEU A 65 10.24 7.45 1.37
CA LEU A 65 9.95 6.24 2.14
C LEU A 65 8.45 6.01 2.30
N CYS A 66 7.66 7.06 2.50
CA CYS A 66 6.20 6.96 2.48
C CYS A 66 5.70 6.41 1.13
N ILE A 67 6.16 6.97 0.00
CA ILE A 67 5.78 6.51 -1.34
C ILE A 67 6.15 5.03 -1.56
N ILE A 68 7.37 4.64 -1.17
CA ILE A 68 7.81 3.23 -1.24
C ILE A 68 6.90 2.34 -0.40
N GLY A 69 6.52 2.78 0.81
CA GLY A 69 5.61 2.03 1.68
C GLY A 69 4.24 1.80 1.05
N VAL A 70 3.67 2.78 0.34
CA VAL A 70 2.35 2.62 -0.30
C VAL A 70 2.42 1.95 -1.68
N LEU A 71 3.62 1.75 -2.24
CA LEU A 71 3.82 1.21 -3.58
C LEU A 71 3.06 -0.11 -3.84
N PRO A 72 2.99 -1.08 -2.90
CA PRO A 72 2.23 -2.32 -3.14
C PRO A 72 0.72 -2.11 -3.37
N TYR A 73 0.18 -0.99 -2.91
CA TYR A 73 -1.23 -0.63 -3.07
C TYR A 73 -1.49 0.30 -4.25
N ILE A 74 -0.45 0.69 -4.99
CA ILE A 74 -0.58 1.66 -6.09
C ILE A 74 -1.49 1.14 -7.21
N GLN A 75 -1.57 -0.19 -7.38
CA GLN A 75 -2.51 -0.83 -8.31
C GLN A 75 -3.97 -0.46 -8.02
N TYR A 76 -4.37 -0.37 -6.74
CA TYR A 76 -5.73 -0.01 -6.35
C TYR A 76 -6.02 1.46 -6.61
N PHE A 77 -5.01 2.32 -6.45
CA PHE A 77 -5.10 3.73 -6.82
C PHE A 77 -5.37 3.88 -8.33
N PHE A 78 -4.59 3.21 -9.18
CA PHE A 78 -4.80 3.27 -10.63
C PHE A 78 -6.12 2.64 -11.07
N MET A 79 -6.55 1.54 -10.45
CA MET A 79 -7.86 0.95 -10.73
C MET A 79 -9.02 1.91 -10.39
N GLY A 80 -8.97 2.57 -9.23
CA GLY A 80 -9.95 3.58 -8.86
C GLY A 80 -9.93 4.78 -9.79
N PHE A 81 -8.74 5.33 -10.05
CA PHE A 81 -8.55 6.48 -10.95
C PHE A 81 -9.07 6.22 -12.36
N LEU A 82 -8.73 5.08 -12.96
CA LEU A 82 -9.19 4.71 -14.29
C LEU A 82 -10.70 4.43 -14.33
N GLY A 83 -11.24 3.81 -13.27
CA GLY A 83 -12.68 3.57 -13.15
C GLY A 83 -13.48 4.87 -13.11
N GLU A 84 -13.03 5.82 -12.29
CA GLU A 84 -13.69 7.12 -12.12
C GLU A 84 -13.54 7.99 -13.38
N ALA A 85 -12.33 8.06 -13.96
CA ALA A 85 -12.11 8.73 -15.23
C ALA A 85 -12.95 8.14 -16.38
N GLY A 86 -13.11 6.81 -16.42
CA GLY A 86 -13.97 6.13 -17.37
C GLY A 86 -15.45 6.45 -17.17
N ALA A 87 -15.92 6.52 -15.92
CA ALA A 87 -17.29 6.91 -15.60
C ALA A 87 -17.58 8.35 -16.02
N THR A 88 -16.69 9.29 -15.72
CA THR A 88 -16.84 10.69 -16.14
C THR A 88 -16.88 10.84 -17.65
N LEU A 89 -16.00 10.15 -18.38
CA LEU A 89 -16.02 10.15 -19.85
C LEU A 89 -17.31 9.55 -20.41
N PHE A 90 -17.84 8.48 -19.78
CA PHE A 90 -19.09 7.87 -20.23
C PHE A 90 -20.29 8.81 -20.04
N ASP A 91 -20.38 9.48 -18.89
CA ASP A 91 -21.44 10.46 -18.59
C ASP A 91 -21.36 11.72 -19.47
N GLU A 92 -20.17 12.09 -19.97
CA GLU A 92 -20.03 13.19 -20.93
C GLU A 92 -20.36 12.78 -22.37
N MET A 93 -20.27 11.48 -22.69
CA MET A 93 -20.46 10.95 -24.05
C MET A 93 -21.89 10.46 -24.33
N PHE A 94 -22.69 10.16 -23.31
CA PHE A 94 -24.05 9.62 -23.43
C PHE A 94 -25.05 10.37 -22.55
#